data_AF-K0AYM9-F1
#
_entry.id   AF-K0AYM9-F1
#
_cell.length_a   1.000
_cell.length_b   1.000
_cell.length_c   1.000
_cell.angle_alpha   90.00
_cell.angle_beta   90.00
_cell.angle_gamma   90.00
#
_symmetry.space_group_name_H-M   'P 1'
#
loop_
_entity.id
_entity.type
_entity.pdbx_description
1 polymer ?
#
loop_
_entity_poly.entity_id
_entity_poly.type
_entity_poly.pdbx_seq_one_letter_code
_entity_poly.pdbx_strand_id
1 'polypeptide(L)'
;MNKEVKEIIDKYMNNIELRKFSNQYYPNYDYNEGTKSKEEINRMTIGIDASLNYYLQQEGLNNQEIEIMERKVAEYELIVSKIFLDSMNDKIDYNAYELQRFIDSIYLYYEKLNNVYKIKRTTEPNIGYKF
;
A
#
# COMPACT_ATOMS: atom_id res chain seq x y z
N MET A 1 1.02 23.18 -10.60
CA MET A 1 0.05 22.10 -10.31
C MET A 1 -1.37 22.33 -10.85
N ASN A 2 -1.99 21.30 -11.46
CA ASN A 2 -3.39 21.27 -11.93
C ASN A 2 -4.39 21.21 -10.75
N LYS A 3 -5.60 21.78 -10.89
CA LYS A 3 -6.64 21.80 -9.85
C LYS A 3 -7.04 20.41 -9.35
N GLU A 4 -7.30 19.47 -10.25
CA GLU A 4 -7.71 18.09 -9.88
C GLU A 4 -6.58 17.34 -9.15
N VAL A 5 -5.34 17.53 -9.61
CA VAL A 5 -4.14 16.99 -8.94
C VAL A 5 -4.05 17.52 -7.51
N LYS A 6 -4.24 18.84 -7.34
CA LYS A 6 -4.22 19.48 -6.03
C LYS A 6 -5.32 18.93 -5.12
N GLU A 7 -6.54 18.78 -5.62
CA GLU A 7 -7.68 18.25 -4.83
C GLU A 7 -7.41 16.82 -4.33
N ILE A 8 -6.82 15.97 -5.17
CA ILE A 8 -6.44 14.60 -4.76
C ILE A 8 -5.37 14.66 -3.66
N ILE A 9 -4.30 15.43 -3.86
CA ILE A 9 -3.23 15.53 -2.87
C ILE A 9 -3.76 16.10 -1.55
N ASP A 10 -4.51 17.19 -1.58
CA ASP A 10 -5.06 17.83 -0.37
C ASP A 10 -5.98 16.86 0.40
N LYS A 11 -6.74 16.02 -0.31
CA LYS A 11 -7.62 15.01 0.29
C LYS A 11 -6.86 13.86 0.96
N TYR A 12 -5.74 13.42 0.38
CA TYR A 12 -5.12 12.15 0.74
C TYR A 12 -3.74 12.26 1.38
N MET A 13 -3.02 13.37 1.24
CA MET A 13 -1.66 13.55 1.78
C MET A 13 -1.58 13.34 3.29
N ASN A 14 -2.63 13.70 4.02
CA ASN A 14 -2.70 13.53 5.47
C ASN A 14 -3.59 12.36 5.92
N ASN A 15 -4.09 11.55 4.98
CA ASN A 15 -4.96 10.44 5.30
C ASN A 15 -4.16 9.31 5.98
N ILE A 16 -4.48 9.05 7.25
CA ILE A 16 -3.81 8.01 8.05
C ILE A 16 -4.11 6.60 7.54
N GLU A 17 -5.29 6.39 6.95
CA GLU A 17 -5.68 5.08 6.40
C GLU A 17 -4.78 4.67 5.24
N LEU A 18 -4.33 5.61 4.40
CA LEU A 18 -3.38 5.33 3.31
C LEU A 18 -1.96 5.01 3.80
N ARG A 19 -1.71 5.15 5.09
CA ARG A 19 -0.41 4.90 5.72
C ARG A 19 -0.50 3.83 6.81
N LYS A 20 -1.52 2.97 6.73
CA LYS A 20 -1.83 1.99 7.78
C LYS A 20 -0.61 1.13 8.13
N PHE A 21 0.03 0.53 7.12
CA PHE A 21 1.15 -0.38 7.36
C PHE A 21 2.50 0.34 7.38
N SER A 22 2.67 1.41 6.59
CA SER A 22 3.88 2.23 6.60
C SER A 22 4.14 2.86 7.97
N ASN A 23 3.11 3.36 8.66
CA ASN A 23 3.26 3.86 10.03
C ASN A 23 3.66 2.76 11.02
N GLN A 24 3.21 1.52 10.80
CA GLN A 24 3.52 0.38 11.66
C GLN A 24 4.96 -0.13 11.44
N TYR A 25 5.38 -0.27 10.19
CA TYR A 25 6.66 -0.91 9.83
C TYR A 25 7.81 0.07 9.62
N TYR A 26 7.51 1.33 9.27
CA TYR A 26 8.49 2.35 8.93
C TYR A 26 8.12 3.72 9.56
N PRO A 27 7.95 3.80 10.90
CA PRO A 27 7.49 5.03 11.56
C PRO A 27 8.43 6.23 11.39
N ASN A 28 9.69 5.99 11.05
CA ASN A 28 10.73 7.01 10.85
C ASN A 28 11.25 7.02 9.40
N TYR A 29 10.40 6.71 8.42
CA TYR A 29 10.83 6.66 7.01
C TYR A 29 11.38 8.02 6.56
N ASP A 30 12.56 7.99 5.95
CA ASP A 30 13.21 9.18 5.42
C ASP A 30 12.74 9.46 3.97
N TYR A 31 11.97 10.53 3.81
CA TYR A 31 11.49 10.99 2.50
C TYR A 31 12.55 11.73 1.66
N ASN A 32 13.81 11.77 2.10
CA ASN A 32 14.92 12.34 1.33
C ASN A 32 15.37 11.46 0.14
N GLU A 33 14.98 10.19 0.10
CA GLU A 33 15.23 9.33 -1.07
C GLU A 33 14.55 9.90 -2.34
N GLY A 34 15.15 9.63 -3.51
CA GLY A 34 14.58 10.06 -4.78
C GLY A 34 13.25 9.37 -5.09
N THR A 35 12.34 10.05 -5.81
CA THR A 35 11.10 9.43 -6.28
C THR A 35 11.43 8.25 -7.20
N LYS A 36 10.78 7.11 -6.98
CA LYS A 36 10.86 5.98 -7.91
C LYS A 36 10.24 6.35 -9.26
N SER A 37 10.82 5.82 -10.34
CA SER A 37 10.29 5.96 -11.70
C SER A 37 8.94 5.24 -11.86
N LYS A 38 8.16 5.66 -12.86
CA LYS A 38 6.89 5.00 -13.23
C LYS A 38 7.07 3.49 -13.48
N GLU A 39 8.19 3.10 -14.08
CA GLU A 39 8.50 1.70 -14.36
C GLU A 39 8.77 0.90 -13.08
N GLU A 40 9.53 1.47 -12.14
CA GLU A 40 9.75 0.85 -10.83
C GLU A 40 8.45 0.67 -10.05
N ILE A 41 7.60 1.69 -10.03
CA ILE A 41 6.28 1.62 -9.37
C ILE A 41 5.42 0.53 -10.01
N ASN A 42 5.43 0.42 -11.34
CA ASN A 42 4.69 -0.62 -12.04
C ASN A 42 5.20 -2.03 -11.70
N ARG A 43 6.53 -2.24 -11.66
CA ARG A 43 7.11 -3.53 -11.24
C ARG A 43 6.73 -3.89 -9.82
N MET A 44 6.71 -2.92 -8.90
CA MET A 44 6.27 -3.14 -7.52
C MET A 44 4.80 -3.51 -7.44
N THR A 45 3.94 -2.80 -8.17
CA THR A 45 2.50 -3.07 -8.27
C THR A 45 2.26 -4.51 -8.72
N ILE A 46 2.92 -4.94 -9.80
CA ILE A 46 2.86 -6.32 -10.31
C ILE A 46 3.33 -7.32 -9.26
N GLY A 47 4.44 -7.03 -8.56
CA GLY A 47 4.98 -7.91 -7.52
C GLY A 47 4.04 -8.07 -6.31
N ILE A 48 3.40 -6.98 -5.89
CA ILE A 48 2.40 -6.99 -4.80
C ILE A 48 1.19 -7.80 -5.24
N ASP A 49 0.65 -7.54 -6.43
CA ASP A 49 -0.51 -8.26 -6.96
C ASP A 49 -0.25 -9.75 -7.12
N ALA A 50 0.90 -10.13 -7.69
CA ALA A 50 1.29 -11.53 -7.82
C ALA A 50 1.40 -12.22 -6.45
N SER A 51 1.99 -11.54 -5.47
CA SER A 51 2.15 -12.09 -4.12
C SER A 51 0.80 -12.24 -3.41
N LEU A 52 -0.07 -11.22 -3.46
CA LEU A 52 -1.41 -11.29 -2.86
C LEU A 52 -2.25 -12.40 -3.50
N ASN A 53 -2.22 -12.51 -4.83
CA ASN A 53 -2.96 -13.55 -5.55
C ASN A 53 -2.45 -14.95 -5.21
N TYR A 54 -1.13 -15.12 -5.07
CA TYR A 54 -0.53 -16.38 -4.62
C TYR A 54 -1.00 -16.77 -3.22
N TYR A 55 -0.98 -15.83 -2.27
CA TYR A 55 -1.37 -16.08 -0.89
C TYR A 55 -2.88 -16.35 -0.71
N LEU A 56 -3.72 -15.72 -1.53
CA LEU A 56 -5.16 -16.01 -1.56
C LEU A 56 -5.50 -17.45 -2.00
N GLN A 57 -4.54 -18.15 -2.63
CA GLN A 57 -4.71 -19.54 -3.08
C GLN A 57 -4.11 -20.56 -2.10
N GLN A 58 -3.46 -20.13 -1.02
CA GLN A 58 -2.84 -21.05 -0.05
C GLN A 58 -3.87 -21.54 0.98
N GLU A 59 -3.73 -22.79 1.41
CA GLU A 59 -4.60 -23.41 2.43
C GLU A 59 -4.16 -23.15 3.87
N GLY A 60 -3.14 -22.31 4.07
CA GLY A 60 -2.60 -21.99 5.39
C GLY A 60 -1.48 -20.99 5.26
N LEU A 61 -1.52 -19.95 6.08
CA LEU A 61 -0.52 -18.89 6.09
C LEU A 61 -0.05 -18.65 7.51
N ASN A 62 1.27 -18.62 7.68
CA ASN A 62 1.86 -18.28 8.96
C ASN A 62 2.00 -16.75 9.12
N ASN A 63 2.35 -16.31 10.34
CA ASN A 63 2.51 -14.89 10.65
C ASN A 63 3.58 -14.20 9.81
N GLN A 64 4.67 -14.89 9.48
CA GLN A 64 5.80 -14.32 8.75
C GLN A 64 5.41 -14.02 7.30
N GLU A 65 4.67 -14.91 6.66
CA GLU A 65 4.18 -14.73 5.28
C GLU A 65 3.25 -13.52 5.18
N ILE A 66 2.38 -13.35 6.17
CA ILE A 66 1.51 -12.19 6.26
C ILE A 66 2.30 -10.91 6.51
N GLU A 67 3.25 -10.93 7.44
CA GLU A 67 4.09 -9.77 7.73
C GLU A 67 4.89 -9.33 6.48
N ILE A 68 5.42 -10.28 5.70
CA ILE A 68 6.09 -9.99 4.42
C ILE A 68 5.14 -9.23 3.49
N MET A 69 3.86 -9.61 3.44
CA MET A 69 2.87 -8.93 2.61
C MET A 69 2.49 -7.55 3.10
N GLU A 70 2.31 -7.39 4.40
CA GLU A 70 2.07 -6.08 5.00
C GLU A 70 3.23 -5.13 4.75
N ARG A 71 4.48 -5.60 4.86
CA ARG A 71 5.68 -4.81 4.56
C ARG A 71 5.76 -4.39 3.09
N LYS A 72 5.42 -5.28 2.15
CA LYS A 72 5.35 -4.92 0.72
C LYS A 72 4.30 -3.83 0.43
N VAL A 73 3.13 -3.91 1.08
CA VAL A 73 2.10 -2.87 0.95
C VAL A 73 2.56 -1.58 1.62
N ALA A 74 3.20 -1.66 2.79
CA ALA A 74 3.79 -0.51 3.48
C ALA A 74 4.82 0.23 2.62
N GLU A 75 5.69 -0.49 1.90
CA GLU A 75 6.65 0.13 0.96
C GLU A 75 5.93 0.89 -0.15
N TYR A 76 4.83 0.34 -0.69
CA TYR A 76 4.03 1.02 -1.69
C TYR A 76 3.36 2.29 -1.15
N GLU A 77 2.80 2.25 0.07
CA GLU A 77 2.21 3.42 0.74
C GLU A 77 3.23 4.57 0.90
N LEU A 78 4.48 4.25 1.26
CA LEU A 78 5.55 5.22 1.38
C LEU A 78 5.88 5.87 0.05
N ILE A 79 5.94 5.08 -1.02
CA ILE A 79 6.19 5.58 -2.38
C ILE A 79 5.05 6.50 -2.83
N VAL A 80 3.80 6.13 -2.60
CA VAL A 80 2.65 6.99 -2.94
C VAL A 80 2.68 8.29 -2.15
N SER A 81 3.01 8.22 -0.85
CA SER A 81 3.20 9.41 -0.01
C SER A 81 4.31 10.32 -0.54
N LYS A 82 5.41 9.72 -1.00
CA LYS A 82 6.53 10.44 -1.62
C LYS A 82 6.14 11.07 -2.95
N ILE A 83 5.37 10.38 -3.79
CA ILE A 83 4.82 10.93 -5.03
C ILE A 83 3.97 12.17 -4.72
N PHE A 84 3.09 12.13 -3.72
CA PHE A 84 2.32 13.32 -3.35
C PHE A 84 3.20 14.50 -2.92
N LEU A 85 4.21 14.24 -2.08
CA LEU A 85 5.15 15.27 -1.64
C LEU A 85 5.93 15.87 -2.81
N ASP A 86 6.42 15.04 -3.73
CA ASP A 86 7.22 15.51 -4.87
C ASP A 86 6.34 16.20 -5.92
N SER A 87 5.08 15.77 -6.11
CA SER A 87 4.10 16.48 -6.95
C SER A 87 3.72 17.84 -6.37
N MET A 88 3.61 18.00 -5.04
CA MET A 88 3.41 19.31 -4.41
C MET A 88 4.59 20.27 -4.64
N ASN A 89 5.81 19.71 -4.72
CA ASN A 89 7.03 20.48 -4.95
C ASN A 89 7.36 20.64 -6.45
N ASP A 90 6.41 20.33 -7.34
CA ASP A 90 6.55 20.35 -8.80
C ASP A 90 7.80 19.58 -9.31
N LYS A 91 8.28 18.56 -8.57
CA LYS A 91 9.46 17.73 -8.94
C LYS A 91 9.13 16.62 -9.92
N ILE A 92 7.87 16.22 -9.97
CA ILE A 92 7.36 15.12 -10.81
C ILE A 92 5.99 15.51 -11.36
N ASP A 93 5.68 15.07 -12.58
CA ASP A 93 4.43 15.37 -13.26
C ASP A 93 3.57 14.10 -13.39
N TYR A 94 2.65 13.95 -12.44
CA TYR A 94 1.60 12.94 -12.47
C TYR A 94 0.26 13.64 -12.65
N ASN A 95 -0.57 13.10 -13.53
CA ASN A 95 -1.94 13.61 -13.70
C ASN A 95 -2.88 13.05 -12.62
N ALA A 96 -4.07 13.64 -12.53
CA ALA A 96 -5.06 13.28 -11.51
C ALA A 96 -5.46 11.79 -11.58
N TYR A 97 -5.62 11.25 -12.79
CA TYR A 97 -5.94 9.84 -13.00
C TYR A 97 -4.84 8.90 -12.46
N GLU A 98 -3.57 9.22 -12.72
CA GLU A 98 -2.45 8.41 -12.22
C GLU A 98 -2.37 8.42 -10.69
N LEU A 99 -2.55 9.60 -10.06
CA LEU A 99 -2.56 9.71 -8.61
C LEU A 99 -3.73 8.95 -7.98
N GLN A 100 -4.93 9.09 -8.54
CA GLN A 100 -6.10 8.36 -8.06
C GLN A 100 -5.91 6.84 -8.19
N ARG A 101 -5.31 6.37 -9.29
CA ARG A 101 -5.01 4.95 -9.48
C ARG A 101 -4.09 4.40 -8.38
N PHE A 102 -3.09 5.16 -7.93
CA PHE A 102 -2.22 4.73 -6.84
C PHE A 102 -2.97 4.58 -5.50
N ILE A 103 -3.90 5.49 -5.23
CA ILE A 103 -4.78 5.43 -4.05
C ILE A 103 -5.68 4.20 -4.14
N ASP A 104 -6.29 3.97 -5.30
CA ASP A 104 -7.18 2.84 -5.52
C ASP A 104 -6.45 1.50 -5.36
N SER A 105 -5.19 1.42 -5.82
CA SER A 105 -4.33 0.26 -5.60
C SER A 105 -4.10 -0.02 -4.11
N ILE A 106 -3.85 1.01 -3.28
CA ILE A 106 -3.68 0.83 -1.82
C ILE A 106 -4.95 0.22 -1.21
N TYR A 107 -6.12 0.78 -1.51
CA TYR A 107 -7.38 0.26 -0.97
C TYR A 107 -7.68 -1.17 -1.44
N LEU A 108 -7.38 -1.49 -2.71
CA LEU A 108 -7.48 -2.86 -3.23
C LEU A 108 -6.55 -3.83 -2.48
N TYR A 109 -5.32 -3.40 -2.17
CA TYR A 109 -4.39 -4.21 -1.40
C TYR A 109 -4.87 -4.46 0.04
N TYR A 110 -5.51 -3.47 0.67
CA TYR A 110 -6.14 -3.66 1.97
C TYR A 110 -7.29 -4.66 1.93
N GLU A 111 -8.12 -4.61 0.90
CA GLU A 111 -9.19 -5.59 0.70
C GLU A 111 -8.63 -7.01 0.53
N LYS A 112 -7.62 -7.17 -0.33
CA LYS A 112 -6.96 -8.47 -0.54
C LYS A 112 -6.29 -8.98 0.74
N LEU A 113 -5.58 -8.13 1.48
CA LEU A 113 -5.00 -8.49 2.78
C LEU A 113 -6.06 -8.90 3.80
N ASN A 114 -7.20 -8.22 3.84
CA ASN A 114 -8.32 -8.61 4.68
C ASN A 114 -8.84 -10.02 4.36
N ASN A 115 -8.85 -10.40 3.08
CA ASN A 115 -9.21 -11.76 2.68
C ASN A 115 -8.12 -12.78 3.03
N VAL A 116 -6.85 -12.42 2.89
CA VAL A 116 -5.71 -13.23 3.37
C VAL A 116 -5.79 -13.50 4.88
N TYR A 117 -6.11 -12.50 5.70
CA TYR A 117 -6.30 -12.70 7.14
C TYR A 117 -7.46 -13.65 7.46
N LYS A 118 -8.55 -13.62 6.69
CA LYS A 118 -9.67 -14.55 6.88
C LYS A 118 -9.24 -16.00 6.62
N ILE A 119 -8.45 -16.25 5.58
CA ILE A 119 -7.90 -17.58 5.28
C ILE A 119 -7.05 -18.07 6.47
N LYS A 120 -6.15 -17.23 6.98
CA LYS A 120 -5.36 -17.60 8.16
C LYS A 120 -6.24 -17.96 9.37
N ARG A 121 -7.26 -17.16 9.67
CA ARG A 121 -8.19 -17.45 10.80
C ARG A 121 -8.92 -18.77 10.65
N THR A 122 -9.21 -19.21 9.42
CA THR A 122 -9.82 -20.53 9.18
C THR A 122 -8.84 -21.68 9.38
N THR A 123 -7.53 -21.41 9.34
CA THR A 123 -6.47 -22.41 9.42
C THR A 123 -5.82 -22.49 10.80
N GLU A 124 -5.99 -21.45 11.62
CA GLU A 124 -5.72 -21.54 13.06
C GLU A 124 -6.81 -22.43 13.69
N PRO A 125 -6.45 -23.48 14.46
CA PRO A 125 -7.44 -24.21 15.23
C PRO A 125 -8.21 -23.21 16.07
N ASN A 126 -9.53 -23.34 16.14
CA ASN A 126 -10.45 -22.39 16.76
C ASN A 126 -10.22 -22.36 18.29
N ILE A 127 -9.12 -21.74 18.74
CA ILE A 127 -8.87 -21.44 20.14
C ILE A 127 -9.68 -20.17 20.41
N GLY A 128 -10.94 -20.37 20.80
CA GLY A 128 -11.93 -19.31 20.88
C GLY A 128 -11.45 -18.09 21.66
N TYR A 129 -11.20 -16.99 20.95
CA TYR A 129 -11.14 -15.67 21.55
C TYR A 129 -12.47 -14.96 21.31
N LYS A 130 -13.20 -14.74 22.40
CA LYS A 130 -14.35 -13.83 22.45
C LYS A 130 -13.80 -12.40 22.53
N PHE A 131 -14.32 -11.52 21.66
CA PHE A 131 -14.22 -10.08 21.81
C PHE A 131 -15.12 -9.60 22.94
#